data_AF-A0A2M7J8M4-F1
#
_entry.id   AF-A0A2M7J8M4-F1
#
_cell.length_a   1.000
_cell.length_b   1.000
_cell.length_c   1.000
_cell.angle_alpha   90.00
_cell.angle_beta   90.00
_cell.angle_gamma   90.00
#
_symmetry.space_group_name_H-M   'P 1'
#
loop_
_entity.id
_entity.type
_entity.pdbx_description
1 polymer ?
#
loop_
_entity_poly.entity_id
_entity_poly.type
_entity_poly.pdbx_seq_one_letter_code
_entity_poly.pdbx_strand_id
1 'polypeptide(L)'
;MDRKKQINFHELRSEPIIIREEGSGTRKIMVEALAKIGVEISDLRIRMELDSTEAVKSAVAEGLGISFVSRSTLIKMSEDIRIVPIANIDLHFNFNLIYSRERGLTSLTLELIECLKERFSGLN
;
A
#
# COMPACT_ATOMS: atom_id res chain seq x y z
N MET A 1 11.88 16.32 -13.17
CA MET A 1 11.22 16.44 -11.85
C MET A 1 12.30 16.44 -10.79
N ASP A 2 12.41 17.51 -10.00
CA ASP A 2 13.46 17.64 -8.99
C ASP A 2 13.45 16.48 -7.99
N ARG A 3 14.63 16.07 -7.53
CA ARG A 3 14.79 14.98 -6.56
C ARG A 3 14.31 15.44 -5.18
N LYS A 4 13.01 15.28 -4.89
CA LYS A 4 12.45 15.59 -3.57
C LYS A 4 12.75 14.47 -2.57
N LYS A 5 13.22 14.83 -1.37
CA LYS A 5 13.51 13.90 -0.26
C LYS A 5 12.27 13.49 0.53
N GLN A 6 11.20 14.30 0.47
CA GLN A 6 9.93 14.12 1.15
C GLN A 6 8.89 15.02 0.47
N ILE A 7 7.62 14.65 0.52
CA ILE A 7 6.51 15.51 0.08
C ILE A 7 5.47 15.68 1.20
N ASN A 8 4.73 16.78 1.16
CA ASN A 8 3.53 16.95 1.96
C ASN A 8 2.26 16.68 1.13
N PHE A 9 1.09 16.74 1.79
CA PHE A 9 -0.18 16.43 1.17
C PHE A 9 -0.70 17.44 0.16
N HIS A 10 -0.37 18.73 0.34
CA HIS A 10 -0.72 19.73 -0.66
C HIS A 10 -0.01 19.45 -1.98
N GLU A 11 1.24 18.99 -1.92
CA GLU A 11 1.97 18.57 -3.11
C GLU A 11 1.35 17.31 -3.73
N LEU A 12 0.96 16.32 -2.91
CA LEU A 12 0.33 15.09 -3.39
C LEU A 12 -0.93 15.34 -4.23
N ARG A 13 -1.77 16.30 -3.85
CA ARG A 13 -3.01 16.66 -4.58
C ARG A 13 -2.76 17.12 -6.02
N SER A 14 -1.57 17.64 -6.31
CA SER A 14 -1.21 18.15 -7.64
C SER A 14 -0.65 17.08 -8.58
N GLU A 15 -0.17 15.97 -8.03
CA GLU A 15 0.49 14.90 -8.77
C GLU A 15 -0.54 13.97 -9.45
N PRO A 16 -0.25 13.44 -10.64
CA PRO A 16 -1.08 12.39 -11.24
C PRO A 16 -0.92 11.10 -10.44
N ILE A 17 -1.99 10.66 -9.78
CA ILE A 17 -1.97 9.47 -8.93
C ILE A 17 -2.54 8.27 -9.68
N ILE A 18 -1.78 7.18 -9.64
CA ILE A 18 -2.16 5.86 -10.10
C ILE A 18 -2.59 5.09 -8.85
N ILE A 19 -3.83 4.60 -8.82
CA ILE A 19 -4.34 3.84 -7.67
C ILE A 19 -4.59 2.39 -8.03
N ARG A 20 -4.64 1.56 -6.99
CA ARG A 20 -5.10 0.18 -7.09
C ARG A 20 -6.62 0.12 -7.25
N GLU A 21 -7.10 -0.98 -7.79
CA GLU A 21 -8.50 -1.32 -7.92
C GLU A 21 -9.26 -1.24 -6.58
N GLU A 22 -10.56 -1.01 -6.66
CA GLU A 22 -11.43 -1.13 -5.51
C GLU A 22 -11.36 -2.53 -4.89
N GLY A 23 -11.35 -2.62 -3.56
CA GLY A 23 -11.11 -3.87 -2.82
C GLY A 23 -9.63 -4.17 -2.54
N SER A 24 -8.68 -3.47 -3.15
CA SER A 24 -7.26 -3.60 -2.82
C SER A 24 -6.98 -3.17 -1.38
N GLY A 25 -6.32 -4.04 -0.61
CA GLY A 25 -5.90 -3.73 0.75
C GLY A 25 -4.97 -2.52 0.82
N THR A 26 -4.09 -2.34 -0.17
CA THR A 26 -3.21 -1.16 -0.24
C THR A 26 -4.00 0.12 -0.50
N ARG A 27 -5.02 0.10 -1.38
CA ARG A 27 -5.91 1.26 -1.57
C ARG A 27 -6.65 1.60 -0.28
N LYS A 28 -7.20 0.60 0.41
CA LYS A 28 -7.90 0.80 1.69
C LYS A 28 -6.98 1.45 2.73
N ILE A 29 -5.78 0.92 2.93
CA ILE A 29 -4.80 1.45 3.87
C ILE A 29 -4.38 2.89 3.49
N MET A 30 -4.17 3.15 2.20
CA MET A 30 -3.87 4.49 1.71
C MET A 30 -5.00 5.47 2.06
N VAL A 31 -6.25 5.15 1.70
CA VAL A 31 -7.41 6.03 1.97
C VAL A 31 -7.55 6.29 3.47
N GLU A 32 -7.45 5.25 4.31
CA GLU A 32 -7.53 5.40 5.77
C GLU A 32 -6.42 6.29 6.35
N ALA A 33 -5.20 6.19 5.82
CA ALA A 33 -4.07 7.02 6.25
C ALA A 33 -4.23 8.49 5.82
N LEU A 34 -4.75 8.73 4.63
CA LEU A 34 -5.05 10.07 4.12
C LEU A 34 -6.21 10.72 4.90
N ALA A 35 -7.24 9.96 5.25
CA ALA A 35 -8.37 10.49 5.99
C ALA A 35 -7.96 10.99 7.40
N LYS A 36 -6.99 10.35 8.06
CA LYS A 36 -6.48 10.74 9.41
C LYS A 36 -5.92 12.15 9.49
N ILE A 37 -5.60 12.75 8.36
CA ILE A 37 -5.01 14.09 8.24
C ILE A 37 -5.91 15.04 7.41
N GLY A 38 -7.16 14.63 7.15
CA GLY A 38 -8.14 15.42 6.42
C GLY A 38 -7.94 15.48 4.91
N VAL A 39 -7.38 14.42 4.30
CA VAL A 39 -7.29 14.29 2.84
C VAL A 39 -8.19 13.16 2.39
N GLU A 40 -9.22 13.50 1.61
CA GLU A 40 -10.12 12.51 1.02
C GLU A 40 -9.61 12.05 -0.34
N ILE A 41 -10.03 10.85 -0.78
CA ILE A 41 -9.67 10.36 -2.11
C ILE A 41 -10.15 11.29 -3.24
N SER A 42 -11.26 12.00 -3.02
CA SER A 42 -11.80 13.02 -3.94
C SER A 42 -10.92 14.25 -4.07
N ASP A 43 -10.02 14.51 -3.11
CA ASP A 43 -9.06 15.61 -3.19
C ASP A 43 -7.87 15.28 -4.11
N LEU A 44 -7.72 14.01 -4.48
CA LEU A 44 -6.59 13.52 -5.25
C LEU A 44 -6.88 13.56 -6.75
N ARG A 45 -5.84 13.90 -7.52
CA ARG A 45 -5.88 13.82 -8.98
C ARG A 45 -5.65 12.38 -9.45
N ILE A 46 -6.68 11.55 -9.34
CA ILE A 46 -6.66 10.17 -9.82
C ILE A 46 -6.59 10.16 -11.35
N ARG A 47 -5.47 9.68 -11.89
CA ARG A 47 -5.20 9.62 -13.33
C ARG A 47 -5.56 8.27 -13.94
N MET A 48 -5.36 7.19 -13.17
CA MET A 48 -5.52 5.80 -13.60
C MET A 48 -5.87 4.91 -12.39
N GLU A 49 -6.63 3.84 -12.66
CA GLU A 49 -6.85 2.73 -11.74
C GLU A 49 -6.33 1.45 -12.39
N LEU A 50 -5.54 0.65 -11.65
CA LEU A 50 -4.93 -0.58 -12.14
C LEU A 50 -5.11 -1.72 -11.14
N ASP A 51 -5.33 -2.93 -11.65
CA ASP A 51 -5.71 -4.12 -10.87
C ASP A 51 -4.53 -4.96 -10.33
N SER A 52 -3.30 -4.61 -10.70
CA SER A 52 -2.11 -5.36 -10.29
C SER A 52 -0.96 -4.45 -9.85
N THR A 53 -0.22 -4.91 -8.86
CA THR A 53 0.98 -4.21 -8.37
C THR A 53 2.04 -4.07 -9.47
N GLU A 54 2.17 -5.06 -10.35
CA GLU A 54 3.14 -5.00 -11.45
C GLU A 54 2.75 -3.92 -12.47
N ALA A 55 1.48 -3.83 -12.86
CA ALA A 55 1.01 -2.77 -13.75
C ALA A 55 1.23 -1.37 -13.15
N VAL A 56 0.96 -1.21 -11.84
CA VAL A 56 1.25 0.04 -11.12
C VAL A 56 2.75 0.37 -11.19
N LYS A 57 3.63 -0.58 -10.89
CA LYS A 57 5.09 -0.35 -10.93
C LYS A 57 5.56 0.01 -12.34
N SER A 58 5.08 -0.68 -13.37
CA SER A 58 5.42 -0.36 -14.77
C SER A 58 4.97 1.05 -15.13
N ALA A 59 3.73 1.44 -14.80
CA ALA A 59 3.25 2.78 -15.10
C ALA A 59 4.04 3.89 -14.38
N VAL A 60 4.48 3.65 -13.14
CA VAL A 60 5.34 4.58 -12.40
C VAL A 60 6.74 4.66 -13.03
N ALA A 61 7.32 3.52 -13.44
CA ALA A 61 8.63 3.47 -14.09
C ALA A 61 8.63 4.23 -15.44
N GLU A 62 7.52 4.17 -16.18
CA GLU A 62 7.30 4.92 -17.42
C GLU A 62 6.97 6.42 -17.18
N GLY A 63 6.95 6.88 -15.93
CA GLY A 63 6.72 8.28 -15.59
C GLY A 63 5.27 8.74 -15.76
N LEU A 64 4.30 7.82 -15.79
CA LEU A 64 2.87 8.16 -15.96
C LEU A 64 2.25 8.76 -14.68
N GLY A 65 2.95 8.67 -13.55
CA GLY A 65 2.57 9.30 -12.29
C GLY A 65 3.20 8.64 -11.07
N ILE A 66 2.60 8.89 -9.91
CA ILE A 66 3.01 8.32 -8.63
C ILE A 66 1.97 7.34 -8.10
N SER A 67 2.36 6.47 -7.17
CA SER A 67 1.44 5.48 -6.59
C SER A 67 1.82 5.08 -5.17
N PHE A 68 0.93 4.30 -4.56
CA PHE A 68 1.08 3.68 -3.26
C PHE A 68 1.11 2.16 -3.44
N VAL A 69 2.16 1.52 -2.94
CA VAL A 69 2.32 0.06 -2.94
C VAL A 69 2.89 -0.40 -1.61
N SER A 70 2.69 -1.68 -1.28
CA SER A 70 3.34 -2.27 -0.11
C SER A 70 4.86 -2.28 -0.32
N ARG A 71 5.63 -1.92 0.71
CA ARG A 71 7.10 -2.01 0.67
C ARG A 71 7.57 -3.44 0.35
N SER A 72 6.83 -4.46 0.76
CA SER A 72 7.14 -5.87 0.46
C SER A 72 7.13 -6.20 -1.03
N THR A 73 6.44 -5.42 -1.87
CA THR A 73 6.37 -5.66 -3.32
C THR A 73 7.52 -5.02 -4.09
N LEU A 74 8.42 -4.31 -3.39
CA LEU A 74 9.55 -3.59 -3.97
C LEU A 74 10.84 -4.43 -4.03
N ILE A 75 10.79 -5.71 -3.66
CA ILE A 75 11.97 -6.63 -3.73
C ILE A 75 12.57 -6.70 -5.15
N LYS A 76 11.75 -6.46 -6.18
CA LYS A 76 12.16 -6.38 -7.60
C LYS A 76 11.69 -5.06 -8.22
N MET A 77 12.17 -3.95 -7.68
CA MET A 77 11.84 -2.61 -8.17
C MET A 77 12.84 -2.15 -9.26
N SER A 78 12.36 -1.48 -10.31
CA SER A 78 13.23 -0.83 -11.30
C SER A 78 14.05 0.29 -10.64
N GLU A 79 15.24 0.58 -11.17
CA GLU A 79 16.07 1.73 -10.77
C GLU A 79 15.37 3.07 -11.07
N ASP A 80 14.40 3.07 -11.99
CA ASP A 80 13.60 4.25 -12.37
C ASP A 80 12.57 4.64 -11.32
N ILE A 81 12.26 3.75 -10.38
CA ILE A 81 11.29 4.00 -9.31
C ILE A 81 12.01 4.49 -8.07
N ARG A 82 11.44 5.51 -7.42
CA ARG A 82 11.92 6.02 -6.13
C ARG A 82 10.82 6.01 -5.09
N ILE A 83 11.20 5.65 -3.87
CA ILE A 83 10.33 5.75 -2.69
C ILE A 83 10.46 7.18 -2.15
N VAL A 84 9.34 7.90 -2.05
CA VAL A 84 9.28 9.23 -1.48
C VAL A 84 8.44 9.19 -0.20
N PRO A 85 9.04 9.49 0.97
CA PRO A 85 8.28 9.61 2.21
C PRO A 85 7.26 10.75 2.14
N ILE A 86 6.12 10.55 2.78
CA ILE A 86 5.10 11.60 2.95
C ILE A 86 5.18 12.10 4.39
N ALA A 87 5.25 13.41 4.58
CA ALA A 87 5.29 14.03 5.90
C ALA A 87 3.98 13.81 6.66
N ASN A 88 4.08 13.63 7.99
CA ASN A 88 2.94 13.53 8.92
C ASN A 88 1.98 12.37 8.64
N ILE A 89 2.45 11.30 7.98
CA ILE A 89 1.74 10.02 7.96
C ILE A 89 2.36 9.10 8.98
N ASP A 90 1.52 8.56 9.85
CA ASP A 90 1.83 7.34 10.59
C ASP A 90 0.92 6.20 10.11
N LEU A 91 1.53 5.23 9.43
CA LEU A 91 0.85 4.15 8.72
C LEU A 91 0.99 2.85 9.52
N HIS A 92 0.02 2.63 10.41
CA HIS A 92 -0.17 1.36 11.12
C HIS A 92 -1.31 0.58 10.47
N PHE A 93 -1.05 -0.66 10.07
CA PHE A 93 -2.10 -1.54 9.56
C PHE A 93 -1.92 -2.96 10.10
N ASN A 94 -3.03 -3.55 10.53
CA ASN A 94 -3.04 -4.87 11.14
C ASN A 94 -3.15 -5.95 10.06
N PHE A 95 -2.26 -6.95 10.10
CA PHE A 95 -2.47 -8.20 9.39
C PHE A 95 -3.36 -9.11 10.22
N ASN A 96 -4.51 -9.48 9.65
CA ASN A 96 -5.49 -10.31 10.33
C ASN A 96 -5.53 -11.70 9.69
N LEU A 97 -5.55 -12.73 10.53
CA LEU A 97 -5.83 -14.09 10.11
C LEU A 97 -7.32 -14.39 10.34
N ILE A 98 -8.05 -14.71 9.28
CA ILE A 98 -9.49 -14.94 9.32
C ILE A 98 -9.77 -16.40 8.94
N TYR A 99 -10.52 -17.12 9.77
CA TYR A 99 -10.96 -18.49 9.51
C TYR A 99 -12.33 -18.74 10.15
N SER A 100 -13.08 -19.72 9.60
CA SER A 100 -14.39 -20.09 10.15
C SER A 100 -14.23 -20.81 11.48
N ARG A 101 -14.98 -20.37 12.50
CA ARG A 101 -15.06 -21.06 13.79
C ARG A 101 -15.82 -22.39 13.72
N GLU A 102 -16.71 -22.54 12.74
CA GLU A 102 -17.56 -23.74 12.58
C GLU A 102 -16.80 -24.90 11.93
N ARG A 103 -15.78 -24.58 11.13
CA ARG A 103 -14.86 -25.57 10.59
C ARG A 103 -13.81 -25.86 11.67
N GLY A 104 -13.88 -27.03 12.29
CA GLY A 104 -12.87 -27.47 13.24
C GLY A 104 -11.47 -27.32 12.63
N LEU A 105 -10.57 -26.64 13.35
CA LEU A 105 -9.20 -26.46 12.90
C LEU A 105 -8.46 -27.80 13.06
N THR A 106 -7.87 -28.28 11.96
CA THR A 106 -7.00 -29.46 12.01
C THR A 106 -5.69 -29.12 12.71
N SER A 107 -4.97 -30.14 13.19
CA SER A 107 -3.63 -29.95 13.78
C SER A 107 -2.67 -29.24 12.82
N LEU A 108 -2.72 -29.56 11.52
CA LEU A 108 -1.93 -28.89 10.48
C LEU A 108 -2.30 -27.41 10.34
N THR A 109 -3.60 -27.09 10.42
CA THR A 109 -4.05 -25.69 10.38
C THR A 109 -3.54 -24.92 11.59
N LEU A 110 -3.60 -25.49 12.79
CA LEU A 110 -3.07 -24.86 14.00
C LEU A 110 -1.56 -24.63 13.91
N GLU A 111 -0.81 -25.62 13.42
CA GLU A 111 0.64 -25.51 13.22
C GLU A 111 0.98 -24.42 12.18
N LEU A 112 0.24 -24.34 11.08
CA LEU A 112 0.38 -23.25 10.10
C LEU A 112 0.09 -21.88 10.74
N ILE A 113 -0.93 -21.77 11.58
CA ILE A 113 -1.27 -20.53 12.27
C ILE A 113 -0.13 -20.06 13.17
N GLU A 114 0.44 -20.95 13.97
CA GLU A 114 1.59 -20.62 14.82
C GLU A 114 2.82 -20.22 13.99
N CYS A 115 3.13 -20.96 12.93
CA CYS A 115 4.21 -20.60 12.01
C CYS A 115 4.03 -19.20 11.39
N LEU A 116 2.80 -18.86 10.99
CA LEU A 116 2.48 -17.52 10.47
C LEU A 116 2.62 -16.44 11.55
N LYS A 117 2.13 -16.69 12.78
CA LYS A 117 2.28 -15.75 13.89
C LYS A 117 3.75 -15.49 14.23
N GLU A 118 4.57 -16.54 14.32
CA GLU A 118 6.00 -16.41 14.58
C GLU A 118 6.69 -15.61 13.47
N ARG A 119 6.43 -15.96 12.20
CA ARG A 119 7.03 -15.29 11.05
C ARG A 119 6.67 -13.81 10.95
N PHE A 120 5.48 -13.43 11.39
CA PHE A 120 4.97 -12.06 11.31
C PHE A 120 4.94 -11.32 12.65
N SER A 121 5.47 -11.90 13.72
CA SER A 121 5.48 -11.34 15.09
C SER A 121 6.20 -9.98 15.22
N GLY A 122 7.09 -9.67 14.26
CA GLY A 122 7.85 -8.41 14.20
C GLY A 122 7.31 -7.35 13.24
N LEU A 123 6.10 -7.50 12.69
CA LEU A 123 5.51 -6.56 11.71
C LEU A 123 4.74 -5.38 12.33
N ASN A 124 4.96 -5.03 13.59
CA ASN A 124 4.35 -3.86 14.22
C ASN A 124 5.09 -2.56 13.87
#